data_AF-A0A849Z7L1-F1
#
_entry.id   AF-A0A849Z7L1-F1
#
_cell.length_a   1.000
_cell.length_b   1.000
_cell.length_c   1.000
_cell.angle_alpha   90.00
_cell.angle_beta   90.00
_cell.angle_gamma   90.00
#
_symmetry.space_group_name_H-M   'P 1'
#
loop_
_entity.id
_entity.type
_entity.pdbx_description
1 polymer ?
#
loop_
_entity_poly.entity_id
_entity_poly.type
_entity_poly.pdbx_seq_one_letter_code
_entity_poly.pdbx_strand_id
1 'polypeptide(L)'
;MRQSLLSRCATLWALITLAILLAVGGPARAETEGEKGAKHAGFVALKPSEKSQTQKTVEERGGVNPCNSEDPGLGVYEPWNRAPTHGQMLIPARGGVKDGKFDVIVHFHGHDPAKKEFVRVMDGVVLVGITLGIGSGVYTEAFAPPNSFQKLIESVEAEVA
;
A
#
# COMPACT_ATOMS: atom_id res chain seq x y z
N MET A 1 39.44 -43.54 13.93
CA MET A 1 40.92 -43.61 13.91
C MET A 1 41.41 -43.53 12.48
N ARG A 2 42.40 -42.67 12.24
CA ARG A 2 43.44 -42.69 11.19
C ARG A 2 43.08 -42.34 9.73
N GLN A 3 43.69 -41.22 9.35
CA GLN A 3 44.04 -40.74 8.00
C GLN A 3 45.08 -41.65 7.32
N SER A 4 45.07 -41.68 5.97
CA SER A 4 46.24 -41.75 5.05
C SER A 4 45.69 -41.77 3.62
N LEU A 5 45.78 -40.76 2.74
CA LEU A 5 46.95 -40.04 2.20
C LEU A 5 48.02 -40.97 1.64
N LEU A 6 48.14 -40.98 0.30
CA LEU A 6 49.22 -41.42 -0.61
C LEU A 6 48.51 -41.93 -1.90
N SER A 7 48.92 -41.66 -3.14
CA SER A 7 50.09 -41.01 -3.71
C SER A 7 49.87 -40.93 -5.23
N ARG A 8 50.32 -39.84 -5.86
CA ARG A 8 50.94 -39.78 -7.21
C ARG A 8 50.06 -40.02 -8.45
N CYS A 9 49.92 -38.99 -9.28
CA CYS A 9 50.65 -38.96 -10.56
C CYS A 9 50.61 -37.55 -11.16
N ALA A 10 51.78 -36.93 -11.31
CA ALA A 10 51.99 -35.66 -11.98
C ALA A 10 52.65 -35.91 -13.35
N THR A 11 52.09 -35.37 -14.43
CA THR A 11 52.77 -35.04 -15.70
C THR A 11 51.76 -34.27 -16.56
N LEU A 12 51.75 -32.93 -16.59
CA LEU A 12 52.64 -32.03 -17.34
C LEU A 12 52.60 -32.30 -18.86
N TRP A 13 51.71 -31.62 -19.59
CA TRP A 13 51.84 -31.38 -21.04
C TRP A 13 51.55 -29.92 -21.35
N ALA A 14 52.32 -29.42 -22.31
CA ALA A 14 52.66 -28.03 -22.53
C ALA A 14 51.64 -27.24 -23.34
N LEU A 15 51.54 -25.95 -22.98
CA LEU A 15 51.47 -24.76 -23.84
C LEU A 15 51.21 -24.97 -25.34
N ILE A 16 50.07 -24.45 -25.83
CA ILE A 16 49.99 -23.83 -27.15
C ILE A 16 49.43 -22.41 -26.98
N THR A 17 50.27 -21.46 -27.39
CA THR A 17 50.05 -20.03 -27.56
C THR A 17 49.11 -19.71 -28.72
N LEU A 18 48.38 -18.60 -28.61
CA LEU A 18 48.39 -17.45 -29.56
C LEU A 18 46.99 -16.92 -29.95
N ALA A 19 46.73 -15.71 -29.46
CA ALA A 19 46.02 -14.55 -30.05
C ALA A 19 44.71 -14.73 -30.85
N ILE A 20 43.72 -13.88 -30.54
CA ILE A 20 43.22 -12.80 -31.44
C ILE A 20 42.27 -11.90 -30.64
N LEU A 21 42.57 -10.60 -30.60
CA LEU A 21 41.63 -9.55 -30.24
C LEU A 21 40.53 -9.49 -31.30
N LEU A 22 39.28 -9.64 -30.89
CA LEU A 22 38.14 -9.03 -31.56
C LEU A 22 37.31 -8.29 -30.51
N ALA A 23 37.56 -6.99 -30.44
CA ALA A 23 36.61 -6.03 -29.92
C ALA A 23 35.33 -6.10 -30.78
N VAL A 24 34.35 -6.86 -30.30
CA VAL A 24 32.97 -6.76 -30.79
C VAL A 24 32.24 -5.89 -29.77
N GLY A 25 31.90 -4.68 -30.21
CA GLY A 25 31.09 -3.75 -29.45
C GLY A 25 29.84 -4.44 -28.93
N GLY A 26 29.75 -4.57 -27.61
CA GLY A 26 28.49 -4.90 -26.96
C GLY A 26 27.48 -3.80 -27.30
N PRO A 27 26.21 -4.14 -27.56
CA PRO A 27 25.19 -3.12 -27.75
C PRO A 27 25.19 -2.24 -26.50
N ALA A 28 25.27 -0.93 -26.73
CA ALA A 28 25.00 0.06 -25.72
C ALA A 28 23.69 -0.36 -25.02
N ARG A 29 23.80 -0.73 -23.75
CA ARG A 29 22.65 -0.98 -22.90
C ARG A 29 21.91 0.35 -22.89
N ALA A 30 20.83 0.41 -23.67
CA ALA A 30 19.89 1.50 -23.63
C ALA A 30 19.56 1.70 -22.15
N GLU A 31 19.92 2.86 -21.63
CA GLU A 31 19.38 3.35 -20.39
C GLU A 31 17.88 3.40 -20.65
N THR A 32 17.16 2.41 -20.13
CA THR A 32 15.71 2.50 -19.99
C THR A 32 15.49 3.81 -19.28
N GLU A 33 14.97 4.80 -20.02
CA GLU A 33 14.48 6.05 -19.49
C GLU A 33 13.65 5.67 -18.28
N GLY A 34 14.15 6.02 -17.10
CA GLY A 34 13.50 5.72 -15.85
C GLY A 34 12.07 6.16 -15.99
N GLU A 35 11.18 5.17 -15.85
CA GLU A 35 9.76 5.38 -15.59
C GLU A 35 9.69 6.59 -14.67
N LYS A 36 9.20 7.72 -15.20
CA LYS A 36 9.09 8.96 -14.45
C LYS A 36 8.14 8.64 -13.32
N GLY A 37 8.71 8.25 -12.17
CA GLY A 37 7.96 7.85 -11.00
C GLY A 37 6.86 8.88 -10.80
N ALA A 38 5.63 8.40 -10.70
CA ALA A 38 4.48 9.25 -10.48
C ALA A 38 4.87 10.25 -9.40
N LYS A 39 4.78 11.55 -9.70
CA LYS A 39 5.11 12.58 -8.72
C LYS A 39 4.10 12.40 -7.58
N HIS A 40 4.53 11.82 -6.46
CA HIS A 40 3.69 11.64 -5.29
C HIS A 40 3.03 12.98 -4.96
N ALA A 41 1.72 12.94 -4.73
CA ALA A 41 0.96 14.14 -4.42
C ALA A 41 1.62 14.85 -3.23
N GLY A 42 1.84 16.17 -3.34
CA GLY A 42 2.39 16.95 -2.24
C GLY A 42 1.43 16.89 -1.05
N PHE A 43 1.83 16.23 0.03
CA PHE A 43 1.02 16.13 1.23
C PHE A 43 0.94 17.51 1.92
N VAL A 44 -0.25 18.08 2.00
CA VAL A 44 -0.49 19.34 2.73
C VAL A 44 -0.98 18.99 4.12
N ALA A 45 -0.06 18.98 5.08
CA ALA A 45 -0.35 18.73 6.50
C ALA A 45 -1.01 19.94 7.19
N LEU A 46 -2.11 20.45 6.63
CA LEU A 46 -2.89 21.54 7.22
C LEU A 46 -4.21 21.00 7.75
N LYS A 47 -4.57 21.42 8.97
CA LYS A 47 -5.87 21.10 9.56
C LYS A 47 -6.98 21.69 8.68
N PRO A 48 -8.04 20.92 8.32
CA PRO A 48 -9.18 21.45 7.60
C PRO A 48 -9.84 22.63 8.34
N SER A 49 -10.50 23.54 7.62
CA SER A 49 -11.20 24.66 8.25
C SER A 49 -12.28 24.20 9.24
N GLU A 50 -12.61 25.02 10.24
CA GLU A 50 -13.67 24.71 11.21
C GLU A 50 -15.02 24.42 10.53
N LYS A 51 -15.30 25.06 9.39
CA LYS A 51 -16.52 24.84 8.60
C LYS A 51 -16.69 23.39 8.13
N SER A 52 -15.58 22.66 7.96
CA SER A 52 -15.60 21.24 7.56
C SER A 52 -15.66 20.27 8.74
N GLN A 53 -15.43 20.75 9.97
CA GLN A 53 -15.44 19.96 11.20
C GLN A 53 -16.79 20.09 11.88
N THR A 54 -17.81 19.48 11.29
CA THR A 54 -19.18 19.49 11.82
C THR A 54 -19.51 18.14 12.46
N GLN A 55 -20.38 18.14 13.46
CA GLN A 55 -20.93 16.94 14.07
C GLN A 55 -22.44 17.02 14.03
N LYS A 56 -23.07 16.03 13.40
CA LYS A 56 -24.53 15.91 13.40
C LYS A 56 -25.02 15.40 14.77
N THR A 57 -26.15 15.92 15.23
CA THR A 57 -26.86 15.37 16.39
C THR A 57 -27.34 13.94 16.12
N VAL A 58 -27.83 13.25 17.16
CA VAL A 58 -28.40 11.90 17.00
C VAL A 58 -29.61 11.94 16.05
N GLU A 59 -30.45 12.96 16.21
CA GLU A 59 -31.66 13.19 15.43
C GLU A 59 -31.34 13.51 13.97
N GLU A 60 -30.33 14.35 13.72
CA GLU A 60 -29.84 14.68 12.37
C GLU A 60 -29.21 13.48 11.65
N ARG A 61 -28.80 12.44 12.40
CA ARG A 61 -28.35 11.15 11.87
C ARG A 61 -29.49 10.12 11.75
N GLY A 62 -30.74 10.53 11.96
CA GLY A 62 -31.92 9.67 11.87
C GLY A 62 -32.17 8.79 13.10
N GLY A 63 -31.56 9.10 14.25
CA GLY A 63 -31.76 8.36 15.51
C GLY A 63 -31.11 6.96 15.54
N VAL A 64 -30.38 6.58 14.47
CA VAL A 64 -29.79 5.26 14.34
C VAL A 64 -28.48 5.17 15.10
N ASN A 65 -28.31 4.12 15.89
CA ASN A 65 -27.02 3.73 16.45
C ASN A 65 -26.16 3.10 15.34
N PRO A 66 -25.02 3.69 14.95
CA PRO A 66 -24.19 3.19 13.86
C PRO A 66 -23.69 1.75 14.07
N CYS A 67 -23.54 1.31 15.32
CA CYS A 67 -23.12 -0.07 15.61
C CYS A 67 -24.21 -1.10 15.28
N ASN A 68 -25.49 -0.69 15.35
CA ASN A 68 -26.65 -1.56 15.19
C ASN A 68 -27.33 -1.41 13.81
N SER A 69 -26.74 -0.69 12.86
CA SER A 69 -27.26 -0.64 11.50
C SER A 69 -27.17 -2.02 10.84
N GLU A 70 -28.18 -2.36 10.02
CA GLU A 70 -28.18 -3.55 9.20
C GLU A 70 -26.96 -3.54 8.27
N ASP A 71 -26.32 -4.69 8.08
CA ASP A 71 -25.17 -4.81 7.19
C ASP A 71 -25.63 -5.07 5.75
N PRO A 72 -25.45 -4.13 4.82
CA PRO A 72 -25.84 -4.32 3.41
C PRO A 72 -24.88 -5.24 2.64
N GLY A 73 -23.85 -5.79 3.28
CA GLY A 73 -22.79 -6.56 2.63
C GLY A 73 -21.68 -5.65 2.08
N LEU A 74 -21.09 -6.07 0.95
CA LEU A 74 -19.96 -5.36 0.32
C LEU A 74 -20.38 -4.49 -0.87
N GLY A 75 -21.62 -4.58 -1.36
CA GLY A 75 -22.06 -3.83 -2.55
C GLY A 75 -21.15 -4.10 -3.76
N VAL A 76 -20.57 -3.04 -4.33
CA VAL A 76 -19.64 -3.10 -5.48
C VAL A 76 -18.17 -3.28 -5.09
N TYR A 77 -17.88 -3.49 -3.81
CA TYR A 77 -16.52 -3.57 -3.29
C TYR A 77 -16.02 -5.00 -3.18
N GLU A 78 -14.70 -5.14 -3.31
CA GLU A 78 -14.01 -6.39 -3.02
C GLU A 78 -13.98 -6.68 -1.51
N PRO A 79 -13.70 -7.92 -1.09
CA PRO A 79 -13.42 -8.22 0.31
C PRO A 79 -12.28 -7.36 0.88
N TRP A 80 -12.25 -7.22 2.21
CA TRP A 80 -11.21 -6.46 2.90
C TRP A 80 -9.79 -6.88 2.48
N ASN A 81 -9.04 -5.91 1.97
CA ASN A 81 -7.63 -6.04 1.61
C ASN A 81 -6.74 -5.52 2.76
N ARG A 82 -5.69 -6.28 3.12
CA ARG A 82 -4.76 -5.96 4.23
C ARG A 82 -3.39 -5.45 3.76
N ALA A 83 -3.27 -5.04 2.51
CA ALA A 83 -2.05 -4.41 1.98
C ALA A 83 -1.65 -3.10 2.69
N PRO A 84 -2.57 -2.23 3.16
CA PRO A 84 -2.16 -1.00 3.83
C PRO A 84 -1.28 -1.25 5.05
N THR A 85 -0.25 -0.42 5.24
CA THR A 85 0.67 -0.55 6.40
C THR A 85 -0.03 -0.43 7.76
N HIS A 86 -1.20 0.22 7.79
CA HIS A 86 -2.12 0.22 8.92
C HIS A 86 -3.54 -0.07 8.48
N GLY A 87 -4.23 -0.95 9.21
CA GLY A 87 -5.65 -1.23 8.99
C GLY A 87 -5.91 -2.17 7.81
N GLN A 88 -7.00 -1.89 7.10
CA GLN A 88 -7.45 -2.64 5.93
C GLN A 88 -8.27 -1.72 5.04
N MET A 89 -8.48 -2.10 3.78
CA MET A 89 -9.23 -1.27 2.84
C MET A 89 -10.24 -2.04 1.99
N LEU A 90 -11.27 -1.33 1.54
CA LEU A 90 -12.17 -1.75 0.49
C LEU A 90 -11.79 -1.06 -0.81
N ILE A 91 -11.61 -1.85 -1.86
CA ILE A 91 -11.34 -1.40 -3.21
C ILE A 91 -12.62 -1.61 -4.03
N PRO A 92 -13.10 -0.62 -4.80
CA PRO A 92 -14.20 -0.83 -5.73
C PRO A 92 -13.79 -1.87 -6.78
N ALA A 93 -14.58 -2.94 -6.96
CA ALA A 93 -14.31 -3.97 -7.97
C ALA A 93 -14.39 -3.44 -9.42
N ARG A 94 -14.96 -2.24 -9.59
CA ARG A 94 -15.03 -1.51 -10.88
C ARG A 94 -15.22 -0.01 -10.65
N GLY A 95 -14.68 0.80 -11.56
CA GLY A 95 -14.95 2.24 -11.63
C GLY A 95 -14.25 3.14 -10.59
N GLY A 96 -13.33 2.58 -9.79
CA GLY A 96 -12.62 3.30 -8.71
C GLY A 96 -11.39 4.09 -9.15
N VAL A 97 -10.70 3.65 -10.22
CA VAL A 97 -9.53 4.34 -10.77
C VAL A 97 -9.91 4.98 -12.11
N LYS A 98 -9.62 6.27 -12.28
CA LYS A 98 -9.85 7.05 -13.50
C LYS A 98 -8.59 7.85 -13.83
N ASP A 99 -8.04 7.65 -15.03
CA ASP A 99 -6.81 8.32 -15.49
C ASP A 99 -5.63 8.17 -14.51
N GLY A 100 -5.49 6.98 -13.90
CA GLY A 100 -4.45 6.68 -12.91
C GLY A 100 -4.66 7.37 -11.56
N LYS A 101 -5.86 7.90 -11.28
CA LYS A 101 -6.22 8.56 -10.03
C LYS A 101 -7.41 7.88 -9.38
N PHE A 102 -7.49 7.98 -8.06
CA PHE A 102 -8.61 7.47 -7.28
C PHE A 102 -8.84 8.39 -6.08
N ASP A 103 -10.08 8.38 -5.57
CA ASP A 103 -10.42 9.04 -4.33
C ASP A 103 -10.26 8.05 -3.17
N VAL A 104 -9.79 8.53 -2.01
CA VAL A 104 -9.61 7.71 -0.81
C VAL A 104 -10.18 8.41 0.42
N ILE A 105 -10.87 7.63 1.27
CA ILE A 105 -11.31 8.05 2.59
C ILE A 105 -10.59 7.19 3.63
N VAL A 106 -9.88 7.83 4.56
CA VAL A 106 -9.25 7.16 5.70
C VAL A 106 -10.10 7.37 6.95
N HIS A 107 -10.65 6.29 7.47
CA HIS A 107 -11.50 6.28 8.65
C HIS A 107 -10.78 5.65 9.84
N PHE A 108 -10.63 6.42 10.92
CA PHE A 108 -10.05 5.96 12.17
C PHE A 108 -11.14 5.51 13.13
N HIS A 109 -10.91 4.34 13.75
CA HIS A 109 -11.70 3.75 14.83
C HIS A 109 -13.13 3.34 14.44
N GLY A 110 -13.32 2.05 14.12
CA GLY A 110 -14.64 1.48 13.84
C GLY A 110 -14.93 1.31 12.34
N HIS A 111 -14.04 0.61 11.63
CA HIS A 111 -14.20 0.40 10.20
C HIS A 111 -15.46 -0.40 9.83
N ASP A 112 -15.92 -1.32 10.69
CA ASP A 112 -17.11 -2.13 10.41
C ASP A 112 -18.40 -1.29 10.39
N PRO A 113 -18.73 -0.48 11.43
CA PRO A 113 -19.83 0.48 11.35
C PRO A 113 -19.70 1.47 10.19
N ALA A 114 -18.50 2.00 9.95
CA ALA A 114 -18.27 2.95 8.86
C ALA A 114 -18.56 2.33 7.49
N LYS A 115 -18.11 1.08 7.28
CA LYS A 115 -18.35 0.32 6.04
C LYS A 115 -19.83 0.18 5.73
N LYS A 116 -20.68 -0.10 6.73
CA LYS A 116 -22.12 -0.30 6.53
C LYS A 116 -22.80 0.92 5.89
N GLU A 117 -22.38 2.13 6.27
CA GLU A 117 -22.90 3.35 5.64
C GLU A 117 -22.17 3.67 4.34
N PHE A 118 -20.85 3.49 4.31
CA PHE A 118 -20.02 3.79 3.16
C PHE A 118 -20.51 3.07 1.90
N VAL A 119 -20.72 1.75 1.96
CA VAL A 119 -21.13 0.96 0.78
C VAL A 119 -22.56 1.25 0.30
N ARG A 120 -23.37 1.99 1.07
CA ARG A 120 -24.72 2.41 0.67
C ARG A 120 -24.72 3.69 -0.14
N VAL A 121 -23.73 4.56 0.08
CA VAL A 121 -23.76 5.94 -0.43
C VAL A 121 -22.57 6.27 -1.33
N MET A 122 -21.54 5.43 -1.34
CA MET A 122 -20.31 5.65 -2.11
C MET A 122 -20.13 4.56 -3.17
N ASP A 123 -19.90 5.00 -4.41
CA ASP A 123 -19.45 4.15 -5.51
C ASP A 123 -18.10 4.66 -6.02
N GLY A 124 -17.09 3.78 -6.10
CA GLY A 124 -15.82 4.11 -6.76
C GLY A 124 -14.79 4.86 -5.90
N VAL A 125 -14.92 4.86 -4.58
CA VAL A 125 -13.94 5.48 -3.66
C VAL A 125 -13.27 4.41 -2.82
N VAL A 126 -11.97 4.49 -2.57
CA VAL A 126 -11.29 3.55 -1.67
C VAL A 126 -11.60 3.92 -0.22
N LEU A 127 -12.05 2.96 0.59
CA LEU A 127 -12.19 3.15 2.05
C LEU A 127 -11.05 2.46 2.76
N VAL A 128 -10.24 3.20 3.50
CA VAL A 128 -9.23 2.67 4.42
C VAL A 128 -9.77 2.74 5.84
N GLY A 129 -9.95 1.59 6.48
CA GLY A 129 -10.42 1.47 7.86
C GLY A 129 -9.29 1.10 8.82
N ILE A 130 -9.03 1.95 9.82
CA ILE A 130 -7.95 1.77 10.79
C ILE A 130 -8.52 1.58 12.19
N THR A 131 -8.49 0.36 12.70
CA THR A 131 -8.98 0.02 14.05
C THR A 131 -7.87 -0.69 14.83
N LEU A 132 -7.07 0.09 15.56
CA LEU A 132 -5.90 -0.41 16.29
C LEU A 132 -6.23 -0.84 17.73
N GLY A 133 -7.34 -0.36 18.28
CA GLY A 133 -7.75 -0.66 19.65
C GLY A 133 -8.65 0.41 20.24
N ILE A 134 -8.87 0.31 21.54
CA ILE A 134 -9.70 1.25 22.33
C ILE A 134 -8.83 2.40 22.83
N GLY A 135 -9.38 3.62 22.75
CA GLY A 135 -8.70 4.84 23.19
C GLY A 135 -7.69 5.36 22.17
N SER A 136 -7.15 6.55 22.43
CA SER A 136 -6.24 7.23 21.50
C SER A 136 -4.79 6.76 21.58
N GLY A 137 -4.36 6.13 22.69
CA GLY A 137 -2.96 5.80 22.95
C GLY A 137 -2.32 4.94 21.85
N VAL A 138 -3.00 3.88 21.43
CA VAL A 138 -2.52 2.98 20.35
C VAL A 138 -2.40 3.69 19.00
N TYR A 139 -3.19 4.73 18.77
CA TYR A 139 -3.10 5.56 17.56
C TYR A 139 -1.95 6.55 17.66
N THR A 140 -1.79 7.20 18.83
CA THR A 140 -0.65 8.07 19.11
C THR A 140 0.67 7.33 18.89
N GLU A 141 0.78 6.08 19.34
CA GLU A 141 1.96 5.24 19.15
C GLU A 141 2.19 4.87 17.69
N ALA A 142 1.18 4.31 17.01
CA ALA A 142 1.30 3.88 15.61
C ALA A 142 1.63 5.04 14.64
N PHE A 143 1.11 6.23 14.92
CA PHE A 143 1.33 7.43 14.12
C PHE A 143 2.34 8.41 14.74
N ALA A 144 3.12 7.99 15.75
CA ALA A 144 4.19 8.80 16.31
C ALA A 144 5.31 9.12 15.30
N PRO A 145 5.75 8.17 14.43
CA PRO A 145 6.68 8.50 13.36
C PRO A 145 6.07 9.52 12.39
N PRO A 146 6.80 10.59 12.03
CA PRO A 146 6.25 11.68 11.22
C PRO A 146 5.83 11.26 9.80
N ASN A 147 6.32 10.11 9.33
CA ASN A 147 5.99 9.56 8.01
C ASN A 147 5.02 8.37 8.06
N SER A 148 4.42 8.03 9.21
CA SER A 148 3.47 6.90 9.29
C SER A 148 2.26 7.11 8.36
N PHE A 149 1.69 8.31 8.35
CA PHE A 149 0.56 8.60 7.48
C PHE A 149 0.96 8.62 6.00
N GLN A 150 2.15 9.13 5.67
CA GLN A 150 2.67 9.08 4.30
C GLN A 150 2.83 7.63 3.82
N LYS A 151 3.46 6.77 4.62
CA LYS A 151 3.62 5.34 4.32
C LYS A 151 2.29 4.60 4.17
N LEU A 152 1.27 5.01 4.93
CA LEU A 152 -0.08 4.50 4.76
C LEU A 152 -0.60 4.82 3.35
N ILE A 153 -0.52 6.09 2.94
CA ILE A 153 -0.99 6.49 1.61
C ILE A 153 -0.19 5.79 0.50
N GLU A 154 1.14 5.74 0.61
CA GLU A 154 2.01 5.04 -0.35
C GLU A 154 1.63 3.55 -0.47
N SER A 155 1.29 2.87 0.63
CA SER A 155 0.85 1.47 0.59
C SER A 155 -0.53 1.28 -0.03
N VAL A 156 -1.40 2.28 0.04
CA VAL A 156 -2.71 2.27 -0.64
C VAL A 156 -2.53 2.52 -2.13
N GLU A 157 -1.69 3.49 -2.49
CA GLU A 157 -1.34 3.78 -3.88
C GLU A 157 -0.77 2.53 -4.57
N ALA A 158 0.20 1.85 -3.94
CA ALA A 158 0.85 0.68 -4.51
C ALA A 158 -0.06 -0.55 -4.73
N GLU A 159 -1.18 -0.63 -4.03
CA GLU A 159 -2.14 -1.73 -4.18
C GLU A 159 -3.26 -1.38 -5.18
N VAL A 160 -3.59 -0.09 -5.33
CA VAL A 160 -4.72 0.37 -6.15
C VAL A 160 -4.28 0.77 -7.57
N ALA A 161 -3.07 1.30 -7.74
CA ALA A 161 -2.55 1.89 -8.98
C ALA A 161 -1.26 1.22 -9.44
#